data_AF-A0A5K0XNW8-F1
#
_entry.id   AF-A0A5K0XNW8-F1
#
_cell.length_a   1.000
_cell.length_b   1.000
_cell.length_c   1.000
_cell.angle_alpha   90.00
_cell.angle_beta   90.00
_cell.angle_gamma   90.00
#
_symmetry.space_group_name_H-M   'P 1'
#
loop_
_entity.id
_entity.type
_entity.pdbx_description
1 polymer ?
#
loop_
_entity_poly.entity_id
_entity_poly.type
_entity_poly.pdbx_seq_one_letter_code
_entity_poly.pdbx_strand_id
1 'polypeptide(L)' 'LLQNNAISGPIPADIGKLQKLQTLDLSGNQFTGSIPDSLGELKSLNYL' A
#
# COMPACT_ATOMS: atom_id res chain seq x y z
N LEU A 1 1.80 1.34 8.55
CA LEU A 1 3.02 2.17 8.62
C LEU A 1 4.20 1.23 8.39
N LEU A 2 4.72 1.20 7.16
CA LEU A 2 5.87 0.38 6.75
C LEU A 2 7.02 1.24 6.21
N GLN A 3 7.01 2.54 6.52
CA GLN A 3 7.94 3.50 5.97
C GLN A 3 9.39 3.26 6.39
N ASN A 4 10.32 3.70 5.54
CA ASN A 4 11.78 3.68 5.77
C ASN A 4 12.33 2.27 6.05
N ASN A 5 11.96 1.30 5.22
CA ASN A 5 12.52 -0.05 5.24
C ASN A 5 13.18 -0.39 3.90
N ALA A 6 13.83 -1.55 3.83
CA ALA A 6 14.42 -2.08 2.61
C ALA A 6 13.47 -3.05 1.87
N ILE A 7 12.15 -2.89 2.03
CA ILE A 7 11.17 -3.77 1.38
C ILE A 7 11.19 -3.49 -0.13
N SER A 8 11.27 -4.56 -0.93
CA SER A 8 11.33 -4.49 -2.38
C SER A 8 10.36 -5.47 -3.05
N GLY A 9 10.18 -5.31 -4.37
CA GLY A 9 9.19 -6.07 -5.14
C GLY A 9 7.85 -5.31 -5.26
N PRO A 10 6.83 -5.92 -5.89
CA PRO A 10 5.55 -5.27 -6.12
C PRO A 10 4.68 -5.16 -4.87
N ILE A 11 3.83 -4.13 -4.85
CA ILE A 11 2.77 -4.02 -3.85
C ILE A 11 1.74 -5.14 -4.16
N PRO A 12 1.43 -6.04 -3.21
CA PRO A 12 0.50 -7.12 -3.45
C PRO A 12 -0.93 -6.59 -3.64
N ALA A 13 -1.65 -7.11 -4.63
CA ALA A 13 -3.05 -6.73 -4.90
C ALA A 13 -3.98 -7.02 -3.71
N ASP A 14 -3.62 -7.97 -2.84
CA ASP A 14 -4.37 -8.29 -1.63
C ASP A 14 -4.49 -7.13 -0.64
N ILE A 15 -3.71 -6.06 -0.79
CA ILE A 15 -3.84 -4.85 0.02
C ILE A 15 -5.27 -4.28 -0.03
N GLY A 16 -5.98 -4.41 -1.16
CA GLY A 16 -7.38 -3.97 -1.29
C GLY A 16 -8.35 -4.67 -0.36
N LYS A 17 -8.01 -5.85 0.18
CA LYS A 17 -8.84 -6.55 1.18
C LYS A 17 -8.87 -5.84 2.54
N LEU A 18 -7.97 -4.90 2.79
CA LEU A 18 -7.87 -4.15 4.05
C LEU A 18 -8.91 -3.02 4.12
N GLN A 19 -10.20 -3.38 4.07
CA GLN A 19 -11.34 -2.45 3.96
C GLN A 19 -11.44 -1.41 5.10
N LYS A 20 -10.79 -1.65 6.23
CA LYS A 20 -10.74 -0.76 7.41
C LYS A 20 -9.43 0.04 7.52
N LEU A 21 -8.51 -0.11 6.57
CA LEU A 21 -7.23 0.61 6.59
C LEU A 21 -7.48 2.10 6.40
N GLN A 22 -6.98 2.91 7.34
CA GLN A 22 -7.16 4.37 7.33
C GLN A 22 -5.91 5.12 6.87
N THR A 23 -4.74 4.53 7.09
CA THR A 23 -3.45 5.11 6.72
C THR A 23 -2.56 4.05 6.13
N LEU A 24 -2.03 4.32 4.95
CA LEU A 24 -1.06 3.48 4.27
C LEU A 24 0.18 4.32 3.98
N ASP A 25 1.27 4.09 4.71
CA ASP A 25 2.55 4.75 4.44
C ASP A 25 3.55 3.68 3.98
N LEU A 26 3.94 3.78 2.71
CA LEU A 26 4.91 2.92 2.04
C LEU A 26 6.20 3.70 1.68
N SER A 27 6.30 4.96 2.10
CA SER A 27 7.42 5.84 1.76
C SER A 27 8.77 5.29 2.22
N GLY A 28 9.86 5.65 1.53
CA GLY A 28 11.19 5.19 1.91
C GLY A 28 11.41 3.68 1.79
N ASN A 29 10.66 2.99 0.92
CA ASN A 29 10.89 1.60 0.51
C ASN A 29 11.36 1.52 -0.94
N GLN A 30 11.65 0.30 -1.40
CA GLN A 30 12.12 -0.02 -2.75
C GLN A 30 11.07 -0.83 -3.53
N PHE A 31 9.78 -0.53 -3.34
CA PHE A 31 8.71 -1.19 -4.09
C PHE A 31 8.87 -0.94 -5.60
N THR A 32 8.62 -1.97 -6.40
CA THR A 32 8.78 -1.95 -7.86
C THR A 32 7.48 -2.40 -8.55
N GLY A 33 7.43 -2.37 -9.89
CA GLY A 33 6.20 -2.72 -10.62
C GLY A 33 5.13 -1.63 -10.60
N SER A 34 3.92 -1.96 -11.02
CA SER A 34 2.80 -1.02 -11.08
C SER A 34 2.06 -0.91 -9.75
N ILE A 35 1.47 0.25 -9.51
CA ILE A 35 0.51 0.45 -8.42
C ILE A 35 -0.72 -0.43 -8.68
N PRO A 36 -1.11 -1.34 -7.78
CA PRO A 36 -2.25 -2.21 -8.01
C PRO A 36 -3.57 -1.44 -7.94
N ASP A 37 -4.48 -1.70 -8.88
CA ASP A 37 -5.82 -1.08 -8.93
C ASP A 37 -6.63 -1.31 -7.65
N SER A 38 -6.33 -2.40 -6.93
CA SER A 38 -6.97 -2.73 -5.66
C SER A 38 -6.69 -1.72 -4.53
N LEU A 39 -5.73 -0.81 -4.68
CA LEU A 39 -5.60 0.36 -3.80
C LEU A 39 -6.88 1.22 -3.83
N GLY A 40 -7.57 1.28 -4.98
CA GLY A 40 -8.87 1.95 -5.10
C GLY A 40 -10.00 1.27 -4.32
N GLU A 41 -9.82 0.04 -3.85
CA GLU A 41 -10.81 -0.68 -3.05
C GLU A 41 -10.76 -0.32 -1.55
N LEU A 42 -9.75 0.46 -1.13
CA LEU A 42 -9.56 0.86 0.26
C LEU A 42 -10.51 2.00 0.66
N LYS A 43 -11.78 1.66 0.89
CA LYS A 43 -12.86 2.62 1.16
C LYS A 43 -12.67 3.50 2.40
N SER A 44 -11.89 3.04 3.38
CA SER A 44 -11.64 3.77 4.63
C SER A 44 -10.33 4.55 4.63
N LEU A 45 -9.58 4.52 3.53
CA LEU A 45 -8.26 5.15 3.44
C LEU A 45 -8.39 6.68 3.39
N ASN A 46 -7.74 7.35 4.33
CA ASN A 46 -7.74 8.80 4.44
C ASN A 46 -6.36 9.40 4.11
N TYR A 47 -5.30 8.63 4.32
CA TYR A 47 -3.92 9.05 4.14
C TYR A 47 -3.11 7.97 3.43
N LEU A 48 -2.41 8.38 2.37
CA LEU A 48 -1.53 7.57 1.53
C LEU A 48 -0.16 8.23 1.42
#